data_AF-A0A2R6L7F7-F1
#
_entry.id   AF-A0A2R6L7F7-F1
#
_cell.length_a   1.000
_cell.length_b   1.000
_cell.length_c   1.000
_cell.angle_alpha   90.00
_cell.angle_beta   90.00
_cell.angle_gamma   90.00
#
_symmetry.space_group_name_H-M   'P 1'
#
loop_
_entity.id
_entity.type
_entity.pdbx_description
1 polymer ?
#
loop_
_entity_poly.entity_id
_entity_poly.type
_entity_poly.pdbx_seq_one_letter_code
_entity_poly.pdbx_strand_id
1 'polypeptide(L)'
;MSDGIGTVVDVVAATAPEIRDGLADRRAYAEGQNPSGERQLAADIYADELLCERLLDVDAVGSYASEERDAVVDGGDGRLHVACDPLDGSSNLRSNNAMGTVFGIYEAPTVYGFGGRVSEWTDAFAAYADRVAGELKLRYGGAMLGDVTQVLTYGGIFGYPGLRDRPAGKLRLLFEAHPIAHVVETAGGASSDGERSLLELTPERLHQRTPLFVGDPGYVDDLEAALD
;
A
#
# COMPACT_ATOMS: atom_id res chain seq x y z
N MET A 1 -2.29 5.52 12.84
CA MET A 1 -1.13 5.19 11.98
C MET A 1 -0.45 6.50 11.66
N SER A 2 0.87 6.60 11.85
CA SER A 2 1.64 7.69 11.24
C SER A 2 1.33 7.65 9.74
N ASP A 3 0.99 8.78 9.13
CA ASP A 3 0.83 8.82 7.69
C ASP A 3 2.20 8.54 7.07
N GLY A 4 2.38 7.34 6.52
CA GLY A 4 3.66 6.91 5.92
C GLY A 4 4.10 7.87 4.82
N ILE A 5 3.13 8.45 4.09
CA ILE A 5 3.38 9.49 3.09
C ILE A 5 3.93 10.75 3.76
N GLY A 6 3.29 11.22 4.82
CA GLY A 6 3.77 12.35 5.62
C GLY A 6 5.19 12.14 6.14
N THR A 7 5.50 10.94 6.62
CA THR A 7 6.86 10.59 7.09
C THR A 7 7.88 10.65 5.97
N VAL A 8 7.55 10.14 4.77
CA VAL A 8 8.43 10.25 3.58
C VAL A 8 8.65 11.71 3.19
N VAL A 9 7.59 12.53 3.18
CA VAL A 9 7.70 13.97 2.86
C VAL A 9 8.60 14.69 3.88
N ASP A 10 8.43 14.39 5.16
CA ASP A 10 9.26 14.96 6.23
C ASP A 10 10.73 14.58 6.10
N VAL A 11 11.02 13.32 5.73
CA VAL A 11 12.39 12.84 5.47
C VAL A 11 13.03 13.59 4.31
N VAL A 12 12.33 13.75 3.18
CA VAL A 12 12.85 14.53 2.03
C VAL A 12 13.08 15.99 2.43
N ALA A 13 12.10 16.62 3.11
CA ALA A 13 12.19 18.00 3.54
C ALA A 13 13.33 18.25 4.54
N ALA A 14 13.59 17.30 5.45
CA ALA A 14 14.69 17.37 6.41
C ALA A 14 16.05 17.12 5.75
N THR A 15 16.09 16.37 4.65
CA THR A 15 17.33 16.00 3.95
C THR A 15 17.77 17.08 2.95
N ALA A 16 16.84 17.81 2.34
CA ALA A 16 17.14 18.83 1.33
C ALA A 16 18.14 19.93 1.78
N PRO A 17 18.09 20.48 3.01
CA PRO A 17 19.09 21.45 3.48
C PRO A 17 20.50 20.87 3.56
N GLU A 18 20.63 19.59 3.90
CA GLU A 18 21.91 18.91 4.03
C GLU A 18 22.54 18.62 2.65
N ILE A 19 21.71 18.19 1.69
CA ILE A 19 22.11 18.10 0.28
C ILE A 19 22.64 19.45 -0.18
N ARG A 20 21.88 20.53 0.01
CA ARG A 20 22.25 21.91 -0.35
C ARG A 20 23.61 22.30 0.24
N ASP A 21 23.82 22.06 1.53
CA ASP A 21 25.05 22.44 2.22
C ASP A 21 26.26 21.62 1.71
N GLY A 22 26.03 20.36 1.32
CA GLY A 22 27.06 19.49 0.74
C GLY A 22 27.47 19.82 -0.71
N LEU A 23 26.66 20.59 -1.45
CA LEU A 23 26.92 20.94 -2.87
C LEU A 23 28.17 21.78 -3.08
N ALA A 24 28.52 22.65 -2.11
CA ALA A 24 29.65 23.57 -2.23
C ALA A 24 30.99 22.84 -2.41
N ASP A 25 31.16 21.72 -1.71
CA ASP A 25 32.39 20.93 -1.67
C ASP A 25 32.44 19.83 -2.75
N ARG A 26 31.32 19.57 -3.45
CA ARG A 26 31.14 18.42 -4.35
C ARG A 26 30.98 18.80 -5.83
N ARG A 27 31.69 19.85 -6.26
CA ARG A 27 31.60 20.42 -7.63
C ARG A 27 32.39 19.65 -8.71
N ALA A 28 33.10 18.60 -8.34
CA ALA A 28 33.90 17.79 -9.25
C ALA A 28 33.08 16.61 -9.81
N TYR A 29 33.38 16.21 -11.05
CA TYR A 29 32.84 14.98 -11.63
C TYR A 29 33.48 13.76 -10.97
N ALA A 30 32.67 12.77 -10.63
CA ALA A 30 33.17 11.47 -10.18
C ALA A 30 33.75 10.67 -11.37
N GLU A 31 34.53 9.62 -11.06
CA GLU A 31 34.96 8.65 -12.08
C GLU A 31 33.81 7.65 -12.33
N GLY A 32 32.95 7.93 -13.31
CA GLY A 32 31.81 7.07 -13.67
C GLY A 32 30.84 7.70 -14.69
N GLN A 33 29.92 6.89 -15.21
CA GLN A 33 28.73 7.33 -15.97
C GLN A 33 27.47 6.73 -15.32
N ASN A 34 26.37 7.47 -15.29
CA ASN A 34 25.08 6.99 -14.81
C ASN A 34 24.34 6.16 -15.91
N PRO A 35 23.19 5.52 -15.60
CA PRO A 35 22.41 4.69 -16.56
C PRO A 35 21.99 5.44 -17.83
N SER A 36 21.81 6.76 -17.71
CA SER A 36 21.47 7.68 -18.80
C SER A 36 22.68 8.06 -19.68
N GLY A 37 23.89 7.64 -19.31
CA GLY A 37 25.13 7.86 -20.06
C GLY A 37 25.86 9.17 -19.73
N GLU A 38 25.46 9.87 -18.67
CA GLU A 38 26.05 11.15 -18.26
C GLU A 38 27.17 10.96 -17.24
N ARG A 39 28.19 11.84 -17.25
CA ARG A 39 29.23 11.84 -16.21
C ARG A 39 28.64 12.37 -14.91
N GLN A 40 28.52 11.50 -13.93
CA GLN A 40 27.94 11.81 -12.63
C GLN A 40 28.76 12.87 -11.87
N LEU A 41 28.11 13.90 -11.33
CA LEU A 41 28.77 14.82 -10.39
C LEU A 41 28.85 14.15 -9.02
N ALA A 42 29.89 14.46 -8.24
CA ALA A 42 29.98 14.00 -6.86
C ALA A 42 28.80 14.51 -6.00
N ALA A 43 28.12 15.57 -6.44
CA ALA A 43 26.89 16.07 -5.85
C ALA A 43 25.69 15.13 -6.05
N ASP A 44 25.55 14.55 -7.25
CA ASP A 44 24.46 13.64 -7.60
C ASP A 44 24.54 12.36 -6.77
N ILE A 45 25.74 11.75 -6.72
CA ILE A 45 26.01 10.55 -5.93
C ILE A 45 25.69 10.80 -4.45
N TYR A 46 26.12 11.95 -3.92
CA TYR A 46 25.87 12.30 -2.52
C TYR A 46 24.39 12.47 -2.20
N ALA A 47 23.64 13.17 -3.06
CA ALA A 47 22.21 13.36 -2.89
C ALA A 47 21.47 12.02 -2.96
N ASP A 48 21.83 11.16 -3.91
CA ASP A 48 21.25 9.84 -4.08
C ASP A 48 21.51 8.91 -2.88
N GLU A 49 22.76 8.80 -2.43
CA GLU A 49 23.12 7.95 -1.29
C GLU A 49 22.38 8.38 -0.02
N LEU A 50 22.33 9.68 0.25
CA LEU A 50 21.69 10.23 1.45
C LEU A 50 20.17 10.03 1.45
N LEU A 51 19.52 10.26 0.30
CA LEU A 51 18.08 10.03 0.16
C LEU A 51 17.75 8.54 0.20
N CYS A 52 18.53 7.69 -0.49
CA CYS A 52 18.35 6.24 -0.47
C CYS A 52 18.43 5.68 0.96
N GLU A 53 19.45 6.06 1.74
CA GLU A 53 19.63 5.61 3.12
C GLU A 53 18.43 6.01 3.98
N ARG A 54 18.07 7.30 3.98
CA ARG A 54 17.03 7.82 4.89
C ARG A 54 15.62 7.40 4.51
N LEU A 55 15.33 7.28 3.22
CA LEU A 55 14.02 6.84 2.75
C LEU A 55 13.79 5.36 3.03
N LEU A 56 14.83 4.51 2.90
CA LEU A 56 14.71 3.09 3.23
C LEU A 56 14.70 2.81 4.74
N ASP A 57 15.15 3.76 5.57
CA ASP A 57 15.00 3.72 7.03
C ASP A 57 13.55 4.00 7.50
N VAL A 58 12.66 4.43 6.60
CA VAL A 58 11.22 4.58 6.87
C VAL A 58 10.56 3.21 6.73
N ASP A 59 10.03 2.64 7.82
CA ASP A 59 9.36 1.33 7.84
C ASP A 59 8.28 1.15 6.75
N ALA A 60 7.65 2.24 6.33
CA ALA A 60 6.61 2.23 5.30
C ALA A 60 7.15 2.09 3.86
N VAL A 61 8.44 2.30 3.61
CA VAL A 61 9.06 2.29 2.28
C VAL A 61 9.65 0.92 1.97
N GLY A 62 9.10 0.23 0.97
CA GLY A 62 9.59 -1.08 0.52
C GLY A 62 10.57 -1.02 -0.62
N SER A 63 10.66 0.10 -1.35
CA SER A 63 11.70 0.25 -2.37
C SER A 63 12.02 1.69 -2.73
N TYR A 64 13.25 1.91 -3.18
CA TYR A 64 13.73 3.19 -3.69
C TYR A 64 14.25 3.03 -5.13
N ALA A 65 13.73 3.85 -6.04
CA ALA A 65 14.20 3.98 -7.42
C ALA A 65 14.78 5.38 -7.62
N SER A 66 15.88 5.48 -8.35
CA SER A 66 16.57 6.76 -8.56
C SER A 66 17.01 6.92 -10.00
N GLU A 67 17.00 8.16 -10.50
CA GLU A 67 17.62 8.53 -11.78
C GLU A 67 19.11 8.12 -11.86
N GLU A 68 19.77 8.09 -10.70
CA GLU A 68 21.21 7.83 -10.59
C GLU A 68 21.59 6.35 -10.52
N ARG A 69 20.61 5.42 -10.54
CA ARG A 69 20.81 3.98 -10.35
C ARG A 69 20.22 3.15 -11.48
N ASP A 70 20.92 2.08 -11.88
CA ASP A 70 20.47 1.14 -12.92
C ASP A 70 19.32 0.22 -12.46
N ALA A 71 19.14 0.08 -11.14
CA ALA A 71 18.20 -0.86 -10.54
C ALA A 71 17.52 -0.27 -9.32
N VAL A 72 16.30 -0.74 -9.07
CA VAL A 72 15.54 -0.46 -7.84
C VAL A 72 16.25 -1.09 -6.64
N VAL A 73 16.35 -0.33 -5.56
CA VAL A 73 16.87 -0.80 -4.27
C VAL A 73 15.69 -1.34 -3.45
N ASP A 74 15.80 -2.60 -3.03
CA ASP A 74 14.83 -3.27 -2.17
C ASP A 74 15.03 -2.83 -0.71
N GLY A 75 13.96 -2.32 -0.09
CA GLY A 75 13.90 -1.88 1.30
C GLY A 75 13.09 -2.81 2.21
N GLY A 76 12.53 -3.90 1.68
CA GLY A 76 11.70 -4.85 2.41
C GLY A 76 10.20 -4.68 2.16
N ASP A 77 9.39 -4.99 3.18
CA ASP A 77 7.93 -5.18 3.04
C ASP A 77 7.10 -3.88 3.14
N GLY A 78 7.75 -2.71 3.07
CA GLY A 78 7.05 -1.42 3.10
C GLY A 78 6.10 -1.26 1.90
N ARG A 79 4.92 -0.68 2.13
CA ARG A 79 3.88 -0.52 1.09
C ARG A 79 4.14 0.64 0.13
N LEU A 80 5.02 1.57 0.50
CA LEU A 80 5.38 2.74 -0.28
C LEU A 80 6.62 2.45 -1.12
N HIS A 81 6.58 2.85 -2.38
CA HIS A 81 7.69 2.78 -3.31
C HIS A 81 8.02 4.19 -3.74
N VAL A 82 9.25 4.65 -3.49
CA VAL A 82 9.67 6.02 -3.78
C VAL A 82 10.53 6.03 -5.03
N ALA A 83 10.18 6.87 -6.01
CA ALA A 83 11.05 7.18 -7.14
C ALA A 83 11.58 8.61 -6.97
N CYS A 84 12.88 8.81 -7.18
CA CYS A 84 13.52 10.10 -6.94
C CYS A 84 14.43 10.51 -8.11
N ASP A 85 14.37 11.79 -8.46
CA ASP A 85 15.50 12.52 -9.02
C ASP A 85 16.14 13.26 -7.83
N PRO A 86 17.30 12.80 -7.33
CA PRO A 86 17.89 13.32 -6.12
C PRO A 86 18.43 14.75 -6.30
N LEU A 87 18.83 15.13 -7.51
CA LEU A 87 19.39 16.46 -7.81
C LEU A 87 19.06 16.93 -9.25
N ASP A 88 17.82 17.37 -9.47
CA ASP A 88 17.41 17.99 -10.73
C ASP A 88 18.22 19.25 -10.99
N GLY A 89 18.68 19.37 -12.24
CA GLY A 89 19.44 20.51 -12.71
C GLY A 89 20.89 20.52 -12.23
N SER A 90 21.49 19.39 -11.86
CA SER A 90 22.90 19.29 -11.42
C SER A 90 23.93 20.02 -12.30
N SER A 91 23.67 20.14 -13.61
CA SER A 91 24.45 20.96 -14.55
C SER A 91 24.58 22.45 -14.15
N ASN A 92 23.64 22.98 -13.37
CA ASN A 92 23.62 24.34 -12.82
C ASN A 92 24.57 24.55 -11.63
N LEU A 93 25.21 23.49 -11.12
CA LEU A 93 26.07 23.55 -9.94
C LEU A 93 27.25 24.52 -10.10
N ARG A 94 27.82 24.60 -11.32
CA ARG A 94 28.94 25.52 -11.62
C ARG A 94 28.49 26.98 -11.74
N SER A 95 27.34 27.23 -12.34
CA SER A 95 26.77 28.56 -12.52
C SER A 95 26.06 29.07 -11.27
N ASN A 96 25.84 28.21 -10.27
CA ASN A 96 25.09 28.52 -9.05
C ASN A 96 23.65 28.96 -9.35
N ASN A 97 23.05 28.36 -10.37
CA ASN A 97 21.63 28.51 -10.72
C ASN A 97 20.77 27.56 -9.87
N ALA A 98 19.44 27.67 -10.01
CA ALA A 98 18.49 26.83 -9.29
C ALA A 98 18.66 25.33 -9.63
N MET A 99 18.48 24.52 -8.60
CA MET A 99 18.49 23.05 -8.58
C MET A 99 17.43 22.60 -7.58
N GLY A 100 17.06 21.32 -7.60
CA GLY A 100 16.06 20.79 -6.68
C GLY A 100 16.12 19.28 -6.55
N THR A 101 15.18 18.73 -5.80
CA THR A 101 14.95 17.29 -5.68
C THR A 101 13.51 17.03 -6.09
N VAL A 102 13.28 16.05 -6.96
CA VAL A 102 11.94 15.62 -7.39
C VAL A 102 11.71 14.20 -6.89
N PHE A 103 10.54 13.93 -6.32
CA PHE A 103 10.21 12.59 -5.86
C PHE A 103 8.73 12.27 -6.11
N GLY A 104 8.45 10.99 -6.30
CA GLY A 104 7.12 10.41 -6.41
C GLY A 104 6.96 9.27 -5.40
N ILE A 105 5.80 9.21 -4.75
CA ILE A 105 5.45 8.14 -3.82
C ILE A 105 4.34 7.31 -4.46
N TYR A 106 4.56 6.01 -4.55
CA TYR A 106 3.63 5.04 -5.12
C TYR A 106 3.26 4.02 -4.04
N GLU A 107 2.05 3.48 -4.12
CA GLU A 107 1.63 2.35 -3.30
C GLU A 107 1.59 1.08 -4.16
N ALA A 108 1.97 -0.06 -3.56
CA ALA A 108 1.67 -1.35 -4.16
C ALA A 108 0.14 -1.46 -4.39
N PRO A 109 -0.31 -2.00 -5.54
CA PRO A 109 -1.73 -2.12 -5.82
C PRO A 109 -2.37 -3.11 -4.84
N THR A 110 -3.22 -2.58 -3.96
CA THR A 110 -4.12 -3.35 -3.10
C THR A 110 -5.22 -4.02 -3.92
N VAL A 111 -5.74 -5.13 -3.39
CA VAL A 111 -6.66 -6.01 -4.13
C VAL A 111 -8.03 -6.06 -3.50
N TYR A 112 -9.05 -6.27 -4.33
CA TYR A 112 -10.38 -6.62 -3.82
C TYR A 112 -10.92 -7.90 -4.45
N GLY A 113 -11.68 -8.65 -3.67
CA GLY A 113 -12.35 -9.86 -4.12
C GLY A 113 -13.71 -10.02 -3.46
N PHE A 114 -14.79 -9.74 -4.20
CA PHE A 114 -16.15 -9.90 -3.69
C PHE A 114 -16.85 -11.10 -4.34
N GLY A 115 -17.33 -12.00 -3.49
CA GLY A 115 -18.10 -13.18 -3.88
C GLY A 115 -19.60 -12.93 -4.04
N GLY A 116 -20.29 -13.97 -4.48
CA GLY A 116 -21.70 -13.89 -4.84
C GLY A 116 -21.93 -13.41 -6.26
N ARG A 117 -23.16 -13.55 -6.75
CA ARG A 117 -23.54 -13.00 -8.06
C ARG A 117 -23.85 -11.53 -7.87
N VAL A 118 -23.24 -10.66 -8.69
CA VAL A 118 -23.45 -9.20 -8.66
C VAL A 118 -24.94 -8.84 -8.70
N SER A 119 -25.75 -9.57 -9.47
CA SER A 119 -27.20 -9.38 -9.56
C SER A 119 -27.95 -9.59 -8.24
N GLU A 120 -27.36 -10.29 -7.27
CA GLU A 120 -27.97 -10.64 -5.99
C GLU A 120 -27.44 -9.79 -4.83
N TRP A 121 -26.48 -8.90 -5.07
CA TRP A 121 -25.99 -7.98 -4.04
C TRP A 121 -27.09 -7.01 -3.61
N THR A 122 -27.07 -6.59 -2.34
CA THR A 122 -27.93 -5.48 -1.89
C THR A 122 -27.46 -4.19 -2.55
N ASP A 123 -28.34 -3.18 -2.64
CA ASP A 123 -27.99 -1.90 -3.26
C ASP A 123 -26.86 -1.20 -2.50
N ALA A 124 -26.91 -1.27 -1.16
CA ALA A 124 -25.88 -0.76 -0.27
C ALA A 124 -24.51 -1.41 -0.55
N PHE A 125 -24.46 -2.75 -0.60
CA PHE A 125 -23.20 -3.45 -0.88
C PHE A 125 -22.71 -3.19 -2.31
N ALA A 126 -23.60 -3.11 -3.30
CA ALA A 126 -23.22 -2.79 -4.66
C ALA A 126 -22.58 -1.41 -4.78
N ALA A 127 -23.13 -0.40 -4.10
CA ALA A 127 -22.56 0.94 -4.06
C ALA A 127 -21.17 0.98 -3.40
N TYR A 128 -21.00 0.25 -2.29
CA TYR A 128 -19.69 0.08 -1.66
C TYR A 128 -18.69 -0.62 -2.60
N ALA A 129 -19.11 -1.71 -3.25
CA ALA A 129 -18.28 -2.48 -4.15
C ALA A 129 -17.83 -1.66 -5.38
N ASP A 130 -18.70 -0.81 -5.94
CA ASP A 130 -18.37 0.08 -7.06
C ASP A 130 -17.31 1.12 -6.67
N ARG A 131 -17.38 1.67 -5.46
CA ARG A 131 -16.35 2.58 -4.94
C ARG A 131 -15.01 1.86 -4.81
N VAL A 132 -15.00 0.70 -4.15
CA VAL A 132 -13.79 -0.11 -4.00
C VAL A 132 -13.21 -0.52 -5.36
N ALA A 133 -14.04 -0.83 -6.36
CA ALA A 133 -13.59 -1.17 -7.70
C ALA A 133 -12.93 0.01 -8.45
N GLY A 134 -13.25 1.25 -8.08
CA GLY A 134 -12.59 2.45 -8.59
C GLY A 134 -11.19 2.68 -8.02
N GLU A 135 -10.91 2.11 -6.85
CA GLU A 135 -9.66 2.29 -6.10
C GLU A 135 -8.72 1.08 -6.25
N LEU A 136 -9.28 -0.13 -6.17
CA LEU A 136 -8.55 -1.38 -6.00
C LEU A 136 -8.53 -2.26 -7.25
N LYS A 137 -7.57 -3.19 -7.33
CA LYS A 137 -7.49 -4.16 -8.43
C LYS A 137 -8.30 -5.42 -8.13
N LEU A 138 -9.19 -5.79 -9.06
CA LEU A 138 -9.98 -7.02 -8.93
C LEU A 138 -9.08 -8.26 -8.92
N ARG A 139 -9.25 -9.07 -7.89
CA ARG A 139 -8.69 -10.41 -7.72
C ARG A 139 -9.74 -11.32 -7.08
N TYR A 140 -10.34 -12.16 -7.90
CA TYR A 140 -11.33 -13.14 -7.43
C TYR A 140 -11.15 -14.46 -8.18
N GLY A 141 -10.48 -15.40 -7.53
CA GLY A 141 -10.27 -16.77 -7.98
C GLY A 141 -11.43 -17.71 -7.64
N GLY A 142 -12.35 -17.29 -6.76
CA GLY A 142 -13.52 -18.06 -6.36
C GLY A 142 -13.24 -19.10 -5.28
N ALA A 143 -12.05 -19.05 -4.67
CA ALA A 143 -11.63 -19.89 -3.57
C ALA A 143 -11.19 -18.97 -2.42
N MET A 144 -12.00 -18.89 -1.36
CA MET A 144 -11.80 -17.99 -0.23
C MET A 144 -10.36 -17.98 0.28
N LEU A 145 -9.73 -19.15 0.45
CA LEU A 145 -8.36 -19.22 0.96
C LEU A 145 -7.35 -18.54 0.02
N GLY A 146 -7.48 -18.72 -1.29
CA GLY A 146 -6.61 -18.08 -2.28
C GLY A 146 -6.88 -16.59 -2.42
N ASP A 147 -8.13 -16.16 -2.27
CA ASP A 147 -8.52 -14.75 -2.32
C ASP A 147 -8.07 -14.00 -1.07
N VAL A 148 -8.24 -14.58 0.12
CA VAL A 148 -7.76 -14.02 1.40
C VAL A 148 -6.23 -13.99 1.46
N THR A 149 -5.54 -15.00 0.91
CA THR A 149 -4.07 -14.98 0.85
C THR A 149 -3.57 -13.78 0.05
N GLN A 150 -4.26 -13.42 -1.05
CA GLN A 150 -3.90 -12.22 -1.82
C GLN A 150 -4.11 -10.94 -1.00
N VAL A 151 -5.17 -10.86 -0.20
CA VAL A 151 -5.39 -9.73 0.73
C VAL A 151 -4.29 -9.66 1.80
N LEU A 152 -3.86 -10.80 2.35
CA LEU A 152 -2.76 -10.84 3.32
C LEU A 152 -1.40 -10.44 2.71
N THR A 153 -1.18 -10.73 1.42
CA THR A 153 0.07 -10.37 0.72
C THR A 153 0.08 -8.92 0.24
N TYR A 154 -1.03 -8.43 -0.30
CA TYR A 154 -1.07 -7.16 -1.04
C TYR A 154 -1.88 -6.06 -0.33
N GLY A 155 -2.58 -6.38 0.74
CA GLY A 155 -3.58 -5.50 1.35
C GLY A 155 -4.86 -5.39 0.53
N GLY A 156 -5.83 -4.64 1.04
CA GLY A 156 -7.17 -4.48 0.47
C GLY A 156 -8.24 -5.31 1.19
N ILE A 157 -9.24 -5.82 0.47
CA ILE A 157 -10.43 -6.44 1.11
C ILE A 157 -10.99 -7.64 0.34
N PHE A 158 -11.34 -8.70 1.07
CA PHE A 158 -12.15 -9.81 0.59
C PHE A 158 -13.52 -9.78 1.26
N GLY A 159 -14.56 -10.15 0.51
CA GLY A 159 -15.92 -10.19 1.03
C GLY A 159 -16.79 -11.25 0.38
N TYR A 160 -17.66 -11.89 1.17
CA TYR A 160 -18.80 -12.64 0.69
C TYR A 160 -20.05 -12.09 1.40
N PRO A 161 -20.79 -11.17 0.76
CA PRO A 161 -21.88 -10.45 1.40
C PRO A 161 -23.10 -11.34 1.65
N GLY A 162 -24.02 -10.83 2.48
CA GLY A 162 -25.42 -11.22 2.44
C GLY A 162 -26.02 -10.87 1.08
N LEU A 163 -26.76 -11.80 0.49
CA LEU A 163 -27.43 -11.60 -0.80
C LEU A 163 -28.93 -11.35 -0.60
N ARG A 164 -29.59 -10.74 -1.58
CA ARG A 164 -31.06 -10.55 -1.56
C ARG A 164 -31.82 -11.87 -1.34
N ASP A 165 -31.37 -12.95 -1.98
CA ASP A 165 -31.96 -14.29 -1.84
C ASP A 165 -31.47 -15.06 -0.60
N ARG A 166 -30.33 -14.66 -0.04
CA ARG A 166 -29.60 -15.35 1.03
C ARG A 166 -28.93 -14.33 1.95
N PRO A 167 -29.71 -13.65 2.82
CA PRO A 167 -29.20 -12.55 3.65
C PRO A 167 -28.13 -13.02 4.65
N ALA A 168 -28.23 -14.25 5.15
CA ALA A 168 -27.22 -14.85 6.03
C ALA A 168 -25.91 -15.27 5.32
N GLY A 169 -25.72 -14.91 4.04
CA GLY A 169 -24.53 -15.27 3.28
C GLY A 169 -24.40 -16.76 2.93
N LYS A 170 -23.22 -17.13 2.45
CA LYS A 170 -22.90 -18.51 2.00
C LYS A 170 -21.98 -19.25 2.97
N LEU A 171 -21.05 -18.54 3.59
CA LEU A 171 -19.93 -19.13 4.35
C LEU A 171 -20.37 -19.47 5.78
N ARG A 172 -19.80 -20.53 6.35
CA ARG A 172 -20.16 -21.01 7.69
C ARG A 172 -19.33 -20.28 8.74
N LEU A 173 -20.00 -19.77 9.77
CA LEU A 173 -19.39 -19.01 10.84
C LEU A 173 -18.25 -19.79 11.52
N LEU A 174 -18.55 -21.00 12.00
CA LEU A 174 -17.60 -21.83 12.75
C LEU A 174 -16.41 -22.35 11.94
N PHE A 175 -16.62 -22.67 10.66
CA PHE A 175 -15.64 -23.45 9.88
C PHE A 175 -14.89 -22.61 8.85
N GLU A 176 -15.44 -21.48 8.44
CA GLU A 176 -14.88 -20.62 7.41
C GLU A 176 -14.60 -19.23 7.98
N ALA A 177 -15.56 -18.61 8.67
CA ALA A 177 -15.43 -17.23 9.13
C ALA A 177 -14.50 -17.05 10.32
N HIS A 178 -14.74 -17.73 11.46
CA HIS A 178 -13.88 -17.59 12.65
C HIS A 178 -12.40 -17.89 12.38
N PRO A 179 -12.03 -18.99 11.68
CA PRO A 179 -10.61 -19.27 11.45
C PRO A 179 -9.93 -18.20 10.58
N ILE A 180 -10.61 -17.72 9.54
CA ILE A 180 -10.07 -16.68 8.66
C ILE A 180 -9.99 -15.33 9.38
N ALA A 181 -11.04 -14.95 10.11
CA ALA A 181 -11.06 -13.74 10.92
C ALA A 181 -9.90 -13.73 11.92
N HIS A 182 -9.67 -14.85 12.62
CA HIS A 182 -8.57 -14.96 13.57
C HIS A 182 -7.19 -14.78 12.91
N VAL A 183 -6.96 -15.37 11.73
CA VAL A 183 -5.72 -15.19 10.99
C VAL A 183 -5.53 -13.74 10.55
N VAL A 184 -6.56 -13.12 9.96
CA VAL A 184 -6.47 -11.75 9.44
C VAL A 184 -6.30 -10.73 10.56
N GLU A 185 -7.07 -10.84 11.65
CA GLU A 185 -6.94 -9.93 12.79
C GLU A 185 -5.60 -10.10 13.51
N THR A 186 -5.07 -11.33 13.61
CA THR A 186 -3.72 -11.56 14.15
C THR A 186 -2.63 -10.92 13.29
N ALA A 187 -2.87 -10.81 11.97
CA ALA A 187 -1.98 -10.11 11.04
C ALA A 187 -2.16 -8.58 11.04
N GLY A 188 -2.99 -8.02 11.93
CA GLY A 188 -3.25 -6.58 12.04
C GLY A 188 -4.36 -6.07 11.11
N GLY A 189 -5.08 -6.96 10.42
CA GLY A 189 -6.28 -6.63 9.66
C GLY A 189 -7.53 -6.56 10.53
N ALA A 190 -8.70 -6.45 9.89
CA ALA A 190 -10.00 -6.50 10.52
C ALA A 190 -10.90 -7.55 9.87
N SER A 191 -11.95 -7.94 10.58
CA SER A 191 -13.00 -8.83 10.10
C SER A 191 -14.38 -8.26 10.43
N SER A 192 -15.41 -8.60 9.65
CA SER A 192 -16.78 -8.14 9.90
C SER A 192 -17.85 -9.08 9.32
N ASP A 193 -19.01 -9.15 9.96
CA ASP A 193 -20.26 -9.70 9.39
C ASP A 193 -21.11 -8.66 8.63
N GLY A 194 -20.61 -7.43 8.53
CA GLY A 194 -21.31 -6.26 8.01
C GLY A 194 -21.76 -5.29 9.09
N GLU A 195 -21.72 -5.68 10.37
CA GLU A 195 -22.08 -4.82 11.51
C GLU A 195 -21.01 -4.82 12.62
N ARG A 196 -20.29 -5.94 12.80
CA ARG A 196 -19.27 -6.11 13.85
C ARG A 196 -18.27 -7.21 13.50
N SER A 197 -17.20 -7.32 14.28
CA SER A 197 -16.19 -8.37 14.10
C SER A 197 -16.79 -9.78 14.14
N LEU A 198 -16.31 -10.63 13.22
CA LEU A 198 -16.69 -12.05 13.17
C LEU A 198 -16.27 -12.79 14.44
N LEU A 199 -15.24 -12.33 15.15
CA LEU A 199 -14.79 -12.94 16.41
C LEU A 199 -15.67 -12.58 17.61
N GLU A 200 -16.55 -11.59 17.48
CA GLU A 200 -17.54 -11.23 18.50
C GLU A 200 -18.81 -12.10 18.43
N LEU A 201 -18.99 -12.84 17.34
CA LEU A 201 -20.17 -13.66 17.13
C LEU A 201 -20.11 -14.95 17.95
N THR A 202 -21.18 -15.21 18.71
CA THR A 202 -21.40 -16.51 19.34
C THR A 202 -22.28 -17.38 18.42
N PRO A 203 -21.81 -18.56 17.97
CA PRO A 203 -22.58 -19.41 17.07
C PRO A 203 -23.76 -20.06 17.80
N GLU A 204 -24.96 -19.93 17.25
CA GLU A 204 -26.20 -20.53 17.76
C GLU A 204 -26.38 -21.98 17.29
N ARG A 205 -25.77 -22.34 16.16
CA ARG A 205 -25.87 -23.67 15.55
C ARG A 205 -24.62 -24.04 14.75
N LEU A 206 -24.33 -25.34 14.67
CA LEU A 206 -23.11 -25.89 14.05
C LEU A 206 -22.88 -25.39 12.61
N HIS A 207 -23.93 -25.26 11.81
CA HIS A 207 -23.85 -24.83 10.41
C HIS A 207 -24.43 -23.43 10.18
N GLN A 208 -24.32 -22.54 11.18
CA GLN A 208 -24.67 -21.13 11.03
C GLN A 208 -23.87 -20.51 9.89
N ARG A 209 -24.54 -19.69 9.08
CA ARG A 209 -23.89 -18.90 8.03
C ARG A 209 -23.86 -17.45 8.43
N THR A 210 -22.93 -16.72 7.85
CA THR A 210 -22.75 -15.30 8.05
C THR A 210 -22.26 -14.67 6.75
N PRO A 211 -22.59 -13.40 6.46
CA PRO A 211 -21.73 -12.56 5.64
C PRO A 211 -20.32 -12.54 6.26
N LEU A 212 -19.31 -12.40 5.43
CA LEU A 212 -17.91 -12.41 5.85
C LEU A 212 -17.16 -11.36 5.07
N PHE A 213 -16.49 -10.47 5.77
CA PHE A 213 -15.59 -9.48 5.21
C PHE A 213 -14.29 -9.50 6.01
N VAL A 214 -13.15 -9.46 5.33
CA VAL A 214 -11.83 -9.42 5.95
C VAL A 214 -10.86 -8.61 5.11
N GLY A 215 -9.98 -7.84 5.75
CA GLY A 215 -8.99 -7.03 5.04
C GLY A 215 -8.39 -5.91 5.88
N ASP A 216 -7.89 -4.89 5.19
CA ASP A 216 -7.38 -3.67 5.82
C ASP A 216 -8.49 -2.98 6.63
N PRO A 217 -8.24 -2.55 7.88
CA PRO A 217 -9.28 -2.02 8.77
C PRO A 217 -10.11 -0.88 8.18
N GLY A 218 -9.48 0.06 7.48
CA GLY A 218 -10.19 1.18 6.86
C GLY A 218 -11.25 0.76 5.83
N TYR A 219 -11.00 -0.31 5.07
CA TYR A 219 -12.01 -0.82 4.14
C TYR A 219 -13.15 -1.57 4.84
N VAL A 220 -12.88 -2.17 6.00
CA VAL A 220 -13.91 -2.83 6.82
C VAL A 220 -14.77 -1.79 7.53
N ASP A 221 -14.19 -0.75 8.10
CA ASP A 221 -14.92 0.37 8.74
C ASP A 221 -15.85 1.07 7.72
N ASP A 222 -15.31 1.36 6.54
CA ASP A 222 -16.06 1.94 5.42
C ASP A 222 -17.21 1.04 4.95
N LEU A 223 -17.03 -0.28 5.04
CA LEU A 223 -18.06 -1.25 4.66
C LEU A 223 -19.20 -1.21 5.67
N GLU A 224 -18.91 -1.31 6.96
CA GLU A 224 -19.92 -1.26 8.03
C GLU A 224 -20.73 0.04 7.92
N ALA A 225 -20.06 1.18 7.75
CA ALA A 225 -20.71 2.47 7.54
C ALA A 225 -21.57 2.56 6.28
N ALA A 226 -21.27 1.76 5.25
CA ALA A 226 -22.06 1.71 4.02
C ALA A 226 -23.27 0.75 4.13
N LEU A 227 -23.28 -0.15 5.10
CA LEU A 227 -24.34 -1.14 5.31
C LEU A 227 -25.34 -0.76 6.40
N ASP A 228 -24.98 0.17 7.30
CA ASP A 228 -25.86 0.85 8.27
C ASP A 228 -27.02 1.62 7.61
#